data_AF-A0A0D7ELL1-F1
#
_entry.id   AF-A0A0D7ELL1-F1
#
_cell.length_a   1.000
_cell.length_b   1.000
_cell.length_c   1.000
_cell.angle_alpha   90.00
_cell.angle_beta   90.00
_cell.angle_gamma   90.00
#
_symmetry.space_group_name_H-M   'P 1'
#
loop_
_entity.id
_entity.type
_entity.pdbx_description
1 polymer ?
#
loop_
_entity_poly.entity_id
_entity_poly.type
_entity_poly.pdbx_seq_one_letter_code
_entity_poly.pdbx_strand_id
1 'polypeptide(L)'
;MLRSGEMVKGDAGPPMRFLGIDPDGMARCLVVDDDGVIRHCTVYPNNLRAMRDVFRPRTCWRETNSFDLVEIEKEERAAAESRRLQRKSARKAKRSNKIKRGKAPVAA
;
A
#
# COMPACT_ATOMS: atom_id res chain seq x y z
N MET A 1 -4.01 -6.85 -18.21
CA MET A 1 -3.82 -8.25 -18.68
C MET A 1 -2.58 -8.30 -19.54
N LEU A 2 -1.63 -9.20 -19.25
CA LEU A 2 -0.37 -9.36 -19.97
C LEU A 2 -0.61 -9.98 -21.35
N ARG A 3 0.11 -9.52 -22.38
CA ARG A 3 0.02 -10.08 -23.74
C ARG A 3 1.21 -10.99 -24.02
N SER A 4 0.98 -12.08 -24.74
CA SER A 4 2.08 -12.93 -25.22
C SER A 4 3.10 -12.09 -26.01
N GLY A 5 4.39 -12.33 -25.75
CA GLY A 5 5.52 -11.60 -26.29
C GLY A 5 5.87 -10.31 -25.55
N GLU A 6 5.09 -9.88 -24.55
CA GLU A 6 5.35 -8.67 -23.79
C GLU A 6 6.53 -8.85 -22.82
N MET A 7 7.35 -7.81 -22.67
CA MET A 7 8.42 -7.81 -21.68
C MET A 7 7.84 -7.59 -20.29
N VAL A 8 8.21 -8.45 -19.35
CA VAL A 8 7.75 -8.46 -17.97
C VAL A 8 8.93 -8.50 -17.02
N LYS A 9 8.71 -8.11 -15.77
CA LYS A 9 9.69 -8.21 -14.70
C LYS A 9 9.01 -8.70 -13.43
N GLY A 10 9.66 -9.65 -12.77
CA GLY A 10 9.32 -10.04 -11.40
C GLY A 10 9.97 -9.11 -10.38
N ASP A 11 9.43 -9.03 -9.16
CA ASP A 11 9.83 -8.04 -8.15
C ASP A 11 11.35 -7.92 -7.95
N ALA A 12 12.07 -9.05 -7.91
CA ALA A 12 13.54 -9.09 -7.76
C ALA A 12 14.26 -9.81 -8.91
N GLY A 13 13.56 -10.09 -10.01
CA GLY A 13 14.08 -10.91 -11.12
C GLY A 13 14.63 -10.09 -12.29
N PRO A 14 15.43 -10.73 -13.18
CA PRO A 14 15.79 -10.16 -14.46
C PRO A 14 14.55 -9.91 -15.32
N PRO A 15 14.62 -9.02 -16.32
CA PRO A 15 13.55 -8.85 -17.28
C PRO A 15 13.37 -10.13 -18.11
N MET A 16 12.12 -10.50 -18.34
CA MET A 16 11.73 -11.71 -19.04
C MET A 16 10.72 -11.41 -20.14
N ARG A 17 10.56 -12.32 -21.09
CA ARG A 17 9.52 -12.25 -22.11
C ARG A 17 8.39 -13.20 -21.77
N PHE A 18 7.18 -12.67 -21.61
CA PHE A 18 6.00 -13.48 -21.29
C PHE A 18 5.52 -14.25 -22.52
N LEU A 19 5.27 -15.55 -22.39
CA LEU A 19 4.77 -16.40 -23.47
C LEU A 19 3.28 -16.70 -23.31
N GLY A 20 2.81 -16.90 -22.08
CA GLY A 20 1.43 -17.26 -21.81
C GLY A 20 1.26 -17.82 -20.40
N ILE A 21 0.05 -18.33 -20.12
CA ILE A 21 -0.28 -19.01 -18.87
C ILE A 21 -0.57 -20.48 -19.21
N ASP A 22 0.06 -21.39 -18.48
CA ASP A 22 -0.17 -22.82 -18.59
C ASP A 22 -1.54 -23.22 -18.02
N PRO A 23 -2.05 -24.43 -18.33
CA PRO A 23 -3.28 -24.96 -17.73
C PRO A 23 -3.26 -24.96 -16.20
N ASP A 24 -2.07 -25.07 -15.61
CA ASP A 24 -1.85 -25.06 -14.15
C ASP A 24 -1.87 -23.65 -13.54
N GLY A 25 -2.14 -22.61 -14.34
CA GLY A 25 -2.22 -21.22 -13.90
C GLY A 25 -0.87 -20.52 -13.71
N MET A 26 0.24 -21.17 -14.09
CA MET A 26 1.59 -20.60 -14.03
C MET A 26 1.92 -19.82 -15.29
N ALA A 27 2.59 -18.67 -15.16
CA ALA A 27 3.06 -17.90 -16.30
C ALA A 27 4.37 -18.49 -16.84
N ARG A 28 4.41 -18.79 -18.14
CA ARG A 28 5.63 -19.16 -18.85
C ARG A 28 6.34 -17.94 -19.38
N CYS A 29 7.62 -17.84 -19.07
CA CYS A 29 8.48 -16.74 -19.46
C CYS A 29 9.79 -17.26 -20.06
N LEU A 30 10.43 -16.42 -20.87
CA LEU A 30 11.81 -16.60 -21.33
C LEU A 30 12.71 -15.58 -20.66
N VAL A 31 13.85 -16.03 -20.17
CA VAL A 31 14.92 -15.16 -19.66
C VAL A 31 16.18 -15.41 -20.48
N VAL A 32 16.95 -14.35 -20.72
CA VAL A 32 18.31 -14.46 -21.24
C VAL A 32 19.23 -14.29 -20.04
N ASP A 33 20.08 -15.28 -19.77
CA ASP A 33 21.08 -15.17 -18.71
C ASP A 33 22.28 -14.31 -19.15
N ASP A 34 23.19 -14.05 -18.22
CA ASP A 34 24.36 -13.19 -18.46
C ASP A 34 25.33 -13.80 -19.49
N ASP A 35 25.27 -15.11 -19.70
CA ASP A 35 26.04 -15.84 -20.71
C ASP A 35 25.34 -15.85 -22.09
N GLY A 36 24.18 -15.20 -22.21
CA GLY A 36 23.40 -15.11 -23.44
C GLY A 36 22.55 -16.35 -23.74
N VAL A 37 22.41 -17.29 -22.78
CA VAL A 37 21.61 -18.49 -22.92
C VAL A 37 20.15 -18.19 -22.62
N ILE A 38 19.27 -18.65 -23.51
CA ILE A 38 17.83 -18.52 -23.35
C ILE A 38 17.32 -19.67 -22.48
N ARG A 39 16.67 -19.33 -21.37
CA ARG A 39 16.06 -20.30 -20.45
C ARG A 39 14.57 -20.06 -20.32
N HIS A 40 13.82 -21.16 -20.16
CA HIS A 40 12.42 -21.10 -19.78
C HIS A 40 12.29 -20.99 -18.26
N CYS A 41 11.41 -20.11 -17.81
CA CYS A 41 11.08 -19.95 -16.40
C CYS A 41 9.57 -19.95 -16.21
N THR A 42 9.09 -20.60 -15.16
CA THR A 42 7.69 -20.58 -14.73
C THR A 42 7.57 -19.73 -13.46
N VAL A 43 6.68 -18.75 -13.49
CA VAL A 43 6.50 -17.79 -12.40
C VAL A 43 5.02 -17.62 -12.11
N TYR A 44 4.67 -17.32 -10.85
CA TYR A 44 3.30 -16.95 -10.52
C TYR A 44 2.89 -15.65 -11.22
N PRO A 45 1.71 -15.59 -11.89
CA PRO A 45 1.29 -14.40 -12.65
C PRO A 45 1.20 -13.13 -11.80
N ASN A 46 0.85 -13.26 -10.51
CA ASN A 46 0.67 -12.13 -9.60
C ASN A 46 1.98 -11.35 -9.34
N ASN A 47 3.13 -12.00 -9.50
CA ASN A 47 4.42 -11.39 -9.25
C ASN A 47 5.01 -10.77 -10.53
N LEU A 48 4.30 -10.80 -11.66
CA LEU A 48 4.77 -10.27 -12.93
C LEU A 48 4.14 -8.91 -13.22
N ARG A 49 4.98 -7.91 -13.46
CA ARG A 49 4.57 -6.60 -13.97
C ARG A 49 5.09 -6.41 -15.38
N ALA A 50 4.29 -5.81 -16.26
CA ALA A 50 4.78 -5.44 -17.59
C ALA A 50 5.87 -4.37 -17.46
N MET A 51 6.95 -4.48 -18.23
CA MET A 51 8.06 -3.52 -18.19
C MET A 51 7.61 -2.10 -18.52
N ARG A 52 6.58 -1.93 -19.37
CA ARG A 52 5.96 -0.63 -19.65
C ARG A 52 5.40 0.04 -18.39
N ASP A 53 4.95 -0.75 -17.41
CA ASP A 53 4.38 -0.23 -16.17
C ASP A 53 5.49 0.03 -15.13
N VAL A 54 6.59 -0.72 -15.18
CA VAL A 54 7.79 -0.50 -14.35
C VAL A 54 8.48 0.81 -14.72
N PHE A 55 8.60 1.11 -16.02
CA PHE A 55 9.25 2.34 -16.51
C PHE A 55 8.33 3.57 -16.53
N ARG A 56 7.05 3.42 -16.17
CA ARG A 56 6.16 4.57 -16.06
C ARG A 56 6.58 5.41 -14.87
N PRO A 57 6.82 6.74 -15.04
CA PRO A 57 7.03 7.62 -13.91
C PRO A 57 5.86 7.50 -12.94
N ARG A 58 6.12 7.54 -11.62
CA ARG A 58 5.09 7.33 -10.58
C ARG A 58 3.84 8.21 -10.74
N THR A 59 3.98 9.36 -11.39
CA THR A 59 2.89 10.30 -11.72
C THR A 59 1.85 9.76 -12.71
N CYS A 60 2.14 8.67 -13.43
CA CYS A 60 1.19 8.04 -14.36
C CYS A 60 0.74 6.64 -13.92
N TRP A 61 0.95 6.30 -12.65
CA TRP A 61 0.35 5.13 -12.04
C TRP A 61 -1.12 5.43 -11.72
N ARG A 62 -2.02 4.49 -12.02
CA ARG A 62 -3.48 4.66 -11.91
C ARG A 62 -4.02 4.66 -10.46
N GLU A 63 -3.17 4.83 -9.45
CA GLU A 63 -3.51 4.61 -8.03
C GLU A 63 -3.34 5.87 -7.16
N THR A 64 -3.41 7.05 -7.74
CA THR A 64 -3.68 8.26 -6.95
C THR A 64 -4.58 9.15 -7.78
N ASN A 65 -5.84 8.72 -7.92
CA ASN A 65 -6.83 9.61 -8.50
C ASN A 65 -7.12 10.70 -7.45
N SER A 66 -7.50 11.89 -7.93
CA SER A 66 -7.89 13.04 -7.09
C SER A 66 -8.90 12.72 -5.97
N PHE A 67 -9.58 11.57 -6.06
CA PHE A 67 -10.49 11.03 -5.05
C PHE A 67 -9.78 10.54 -3.78
N ASP A 68 -8.59 9.92 -3.90
CA ASP A 68 -7.84 9.41 -2.75
C ASP A 68 -7.37 10.56 -1.86
N LEU A 69 -7.00 11.70 -2.45
CA LEU A 69 -6.65 12.91 -1.71
C LEU A 69 -7.83 13.46 -0.90
N VAL A 70 -9.03 13.44 -1.46
CA VAL A 70 -10.25 13.91 -0.77
C VAL A 70 -10.64 12.96 0.36
N GLU A 71 -10.46 11.66 0.19
CA GLU A 71 -10.75 10.66 1.21
C GLU A 71 -9.74 10.74 2.37
N ILE A 72 -8.45 10.90 2.05
CA ILE A 72 -7.39 11.17 3.02
C ILE A 72 -7.68 12.47 3.79
N GLU A 73 -8.08 13.56 3.13
CA GLU A 73 -8.42 14.83 3.81
C GLU A 73 -9.64 14.68 4.74
N LYS A 74 -10.65 13.89 4.35
CA LYS A 74 -11.82 13.61 5.19
C LYS A 74 -11.43 12.79 6.41
N GLU A 75 -10.61 11.77 6.23
CA GLU A 75 -10.12 10.91 7.31
C GLU A 75 -9.24 11.71 8.29
N GLU A 76 -8.35 12.56 7.79
CA GLU A 76 -7.54 13.46 8.63
C GLU A 76 -8.40 14.45 9.43
N ARG A 77 -9.44 15.02 8.81
CA ARG A 77 -10.37 15.94 9.49
C ARG A 77 -11.14 15.21 10.60
N ALA A 78 -11.62 13.99 10.35
CA ALA A 78 -12.27 13.17 11.37
C ALA A 78 -11.31 12.80 12.53
N ALA A 79 -10.07 12.46 12.22
CA ALA A 79 -9.03 12.20 13.22
C ALA A 79 -8.67 13.44 14.05
N ALA A 80 -8.67 14.64 13.44
CA ALA A 80 -8.46 15.89 14.17
C ALA A 80 -9.61 16.19 15.15
N GLU A 81 -10.86 15.91 14.75
CA GLU A 81 -12.04 16.09 15.60
C GLU A 81 -12.06 15.12 16.79
N SER A 82 -11.73 13.85 16.56
CA SER A 82 -11.65 12.84 17.63
C SER A 82 -10.59 13.22 18.67
N ARG A 83 -9.40 13.67 18.23
CA ARG A 83 -8.33 14.20 19.10
C ARG A 83 -8.81 15.42 19.89
N ARG A 84 -9.57 16.32 19.26
CA ARG A 84 -10.11 17.51 19.93
C ARG A 84 -11.15 17.14 21.00
N LEU A 85 -12.02 16.16 20.72
CA LEU A 85 -13.00 15.66 21.69
C LEU A 85 -12.31 14.98 22.88
N GLN A 86 -11.30 14.14 22.64
CA GLN A 86 -10.49 13.52 23.68
C GLN A 86 -9.79 14.56 24.57
N ARG A 87 -9.24 15.63 23.98
CA ARG A 87 -8.65 16.73 24.76
C ARG A 87 -9.69 17.43 25.64
N LYS A 88 -10.91 17.64 25.14
CA LYS A 88 -12.00 18.26 25.91
C LYS A 88 -12.47 17.36 27.04
N SER A 89 -12.65 16.07 26.81
CA SER A 89 -13.05 15.11 27.85
C SER A 89 -11.97 14.98 28.93
N ALA A 90 -10.70 14.91 28.55
CA ALA A 90 -9.57 14.91 29.49
C ALA A 90 -9.51 16.17 30.36
N ARG A 91 -9.74 17.36 29.78
CA ARG A 91 -9.82 18.62 30.54
C ARG A 91 -10.99 18.63 31.53
N LYS A 92 -12.18 18.17 31.13
CA LYS A 92 -13.35 18.05 32.01
C LYS A 92 -13.08 17.08 33.17
N ALA A 93 -12.47 15.92 32.87
CA ALA A 93 -12.10 14.93 33.89
C ALA A 93 -11.10 15.50 34.90
N LYS A 94 -10.05 16.20 34.45
CA LYS A 94 -9.09 16.90 35.32
C LYS A 94 -9.79 17.93 36.23
N ARG A 95 -10.72 18.72 35.69
CA ARG A 95 -11.47 19.73 36.46
C ARG A 95 -12.36 19.09 37.53
N SER A 96 -13.06 18.01 37.18
CA SER A 96 -13.88 17.22 38.11
C SER A 96 -13.05 16.60 39.23
N ASN A 97 -11.92 15.97 38.89
CA ASN A 97 -11.00 15.41 39.89
C ASN A 97 -10.42 16.47 40.83
N LYS A 98 -10.12 17.68 40.32
CA LYS A 98 -9.69 18.81 41.16
C LYS A 98 -10.77 19.20 42.18
N ILE A 99 -12.03 19.27 41.76
CA ILE A 99 -13.16 19.59 42.65
C ILE A 99 -13.37 18.48 43.70
N LYS A 100 -13.31 17.21 43.30
CA LYS A 100 -13.44 16.07 44.23
C LYS A 100 -12.33 16.05 45.27
N ARG A 101 -11.08 16.32 44.87
CA ARG A 101 -9.94 16.42 45.80
C ARG A 101 -10.07 17.59 46.76
N GLY A 102 -10.56 18.75 46.29
CA GLY A 102 -10.76 19.92 47.14
C GLY A 102 -11.96 19.82 48.11
N LYS A 103 -12.90 18.90 47.86
CA LYS A 103 -14.05 18.62 48.74
C LYS A 103 -13.86 17.40 49.63
N ALA A 104 -12.75 16.66 49.50
CA ALA A 104 -12.46 15.59 50.42
C ALA A 104 -12.25 16.22 51.81
N PRO A 105 -13.06 15.88 52.82
CA PRO A 105 -12.77 16.32 54.18
C PRO A 105 -11.37 15.80 54.52
N VAL A 106 -10.52 16.69 55.01
CA VAL A 106 -9.26 16.29 55.64
C VAL A 106 -9.67 15.39 56.79
N ALA A 107 -9.46 14.08 56.64
CA ALA A 107 -9.68 13.14 57.73
C ALA A 107 -8.73 13.55 58.85
N ALA A 108 -9.32 13.99 59.96
CA ALA A 108 -8.65 14.30 61.21
C ALA A 108 -8.06 13.04 61.84
#